data_AF-U2RMB3-F1
#
_entry.id   AF-U2RMB3-F1
#
_cell.length_a   1.000
_cell.length_b   1.000
_cell.length_c   1.000
_cell.angle_alpha   90.00
_cell.angle_beta   90.00
_cell.angle_gamma   90.00
#
_symmetry.space_group_name_H-M   'P 1'
#
loop_
_entity.id
_entity.type
_entity.pdbx_description
1 polymer ?
#
loop_
_entity_poly.entity_id
_entity_poly.type
_entity_poly.pdbx_seq_one_letter_code
_entity_poly.pdbx_strand_id
1 'polypeptide(L)'
;MAVMAEVMLAVMPFAGHVAPMRAVVRAFVAAGHRVRVYTGSAHADVFRTDGAEPVLWERAPDFDENDLPATFPRLRGRKGPLQMIVNVEDLFVRTGAAQCADLTASFDARPWDVLVADGLSLGAHLAAEKTGTPRVTVALVPLATPSPGAPPPGLGLQPA
;
A
#
# COMPACT_ATOMS: atom_id res chain seq x y z
N MET A 1 28.61 -0.71 -12.91
CA MET A 1 28.07 -0.55 -11.54
C MET A 1 26.58 -0.26 -11.69
N ALA A 2 25.71 -0.93 -10.94
CA ALA A 2 24.29 -0.57 -10.95
C ALA A 2 24.13 0.86 -10.40
N VAL A 3 23.29 1.67 -11.03
CA VAL A 3 22.99 3.04 -10.57
C VAL A 3 22.14 2.94 -9.30
N MET A 4 22.53 3.65 -8.24
CA MET A 4 21.74 3.77 -7.02
C MET A 4 20.47 4.59 -7.30
N ALA A 5 19.32 4.07 -6.89
CA ALA A 5 18.01 4.70 -7.11
C ALA A 5 17.37 5.05 -5.76
N GLU A 6 16.52 6.07 -5.76
CA GLU A 6 15.60 6.42 -4.68
C GLU A 6 14.26 5.71 -4.94
N VAL A 7 13.91 4.73 -4.10
CA VAL A 7 12.72 3.90 -4.24
C VAL A 7 11.75 4.23 -3.13
N MET A 8 10.52 4.60 -3.48
CA MET A 8 9.41 4.69 -2.52
C MET A 8 8.56 3.42 -2.65
N LEU A 9 8.33 2.72 -1.54
CA LEU A 9 7.31 1.68 -1.47
C LEU A 9 6.10 2.19 -0.70
N ALA A 10 4.89 1.96 -1.21
CA ALA A 10 3.65 2.26 -0.49
C ALA A 10 2.97 0.95 -0.07
N VAL A 11 2.72 0.81 1.22
CA VAL A 11 2.21 -0.44 1.82
C VAL A 11 1.07 -0.13 2.78
N MET A 12 -0.11 -0.68 2.49
CA MET A 12 -1.26 -0.69 3.39
C MET A 12 -0.86 -1.35 4.73
N PRO A 13 -1.22 -0.76 5.88
CA PRO A 13 -0.80 -1.26 7.19
C PRO A 13 -1.66 -2.45 7.65
N PHE A 14 -1.56 -3.54 6.90
CA PHE A 14 -2.07 -4.85 7.26
C PHE A 14 -0.92 -5.86 7.23
N ALA A 15 -0.83 -6.75 8.22
CA ALA A 15 0.23 -7.76 8.28
C ALA A 15 0.34 -8.59 6.99
N GLY A 16 -0.81 -8.93 6.37
CA GLY A 16 -0.88 -9.65 5.10
C GLY A 16 -0.27 -8.90 3.91
N HIS A 17 -0.23 -7.56 3.97
CA HIS A 17 0.41 -6.71 2.97
C HIS A 17 1.88 -6.46 3.30
N VAL A 18 2.18 -6.25 4.58
CA VAL A 18 3.52 -5.93 5.08
C VAL A 18 4.49 -7.09 4.88
N ALA A 19 4.10 -8.31 5.27
CA ALA A 19 4.98 -9.48 5.19
C ALA A 19 5.59 -9.73 3.79
N PRO A 20 4.82 -9.75 2.68
CA PRO A 20 5.40 -9.89 1.35
C PRO A 20 6.18 -8.65 0.91
N MET A 21 5.72 -7.43 1.24
CA MET A 21 6.43 -6.20 0.86
C MET A 21 7.79 -6.05 1.54
N ARG A 22 7.97 -6.62 2.73
CA ARG A 22 9.28 -6.73 3.39
C ARG A 22 10.31 -7.46 2.51
N ALA A 23 9.91 -8.50 1.77
CA ALA A 23 10.82 -9.19 0.85
C ALA A 23 11.25 -8.27 -0.31
N VAL A 24 10.33 -7.46 -0.83
CA VAL A 24 10.60 -6.46 -1.87
C VAL A 24 11.56 -5.39 -1.36
N VAL A 25 11.34 -4.88 -0.14
CA VAL A 25 12.24 -3.93 0.52
C VAL A 25 13.66 -4.49 0.62
N ARG A 26 13.81 -5.70 1.18
CA ARG A 26 15.12 -6.33 1.32
C ARG A 26 15.82 -6.55 -0.02
N ALA A 27 15.08 -6.83 -1.09
CA ALA A 27 15.67 -6.98 -2.42
C ALA A 27 16.25 -5.65 -2.94
N PHE A 28 15.53 -4.53 -2.82
CA PHE A 28 16.05 -3.22 -3.21
C PHE A 28 17.24 -2.77 -2.35
N VAL A 29 17.17 -2.99 -1.03
CA VAL A 29 18.26 -2.67 -0.11
C VAL A 29 19.51 -3.50 -0.45
N ALA A 30 19.37 -4.82 -0.66
CA ALA A 30 20.48 -5.70 -1.01
C ALA A 30 21.12 -5.35 -2.36
N ALA A 31 20.35 -4.77 -3.29
CA ALA A 31 20.85 -4.25 -4.56
C ALA A 31 21.52 -2.86 -4.45
N GLY A 32 21.55 -2.25 -3.26
CA GLY A 32 22.23 -0.98 -2.99
C GLY A 32 21.38 0.27 -3.29
N HIS A 33 20.06 0.14 -3.42
CA HIS A 33 19.16 1.28 -3.59
C HIS A 33 18.79 1.90 -2.23
N ARG A 34 18.38 3.17 -2.25
CA ARG A 34 17.84 3.87 -1.07
C ARG A 34 16.34 3.66 -1.04
N VAL A 35 15.85 3.14 0.09
CA VAL A 35 14.47 2.68 0.18
C VAL A 35 13.73 3.45 1.27
N ARG A 36 12.62 4.09 0.88
CA ARG A 36 11.62 4.63 1.79
C ARG A 36 10.34 3.81 1.72
N VAL A 37 9.66 3.65 2.85
CA VAL A 37 8.41 2.89 2.92
C VAL A 37 7.31 3.70 3.57
N TYR A 38 6.31 4.08 2.78
CA TYR A 38 5.10 4.74 3.22
C TYR A 38 4.09 3.73 3.80
N THR A 39 3.82 3.77 5.10
CA THR A 39 2.92 2.84 5.80
C THR A 39 2.40 3.40 7.14
N GLY A 40 1.54 2.65 7.84
CA GLY A 40 1.06 2.99 9.18
C GLY A 40 2.09 2.75 10.29
N SER A 41 1.96 3.46 11.41
CA SER A 41 2.99 3.48 12.48
C SER A 41 3.26 2.11 13.09
N ALA A 42 2.24 1.25 13.21
CA ALA A 42 2.35 -0.10 13.77
C ALA A 42 3.36 -1.01 13.06
N HIS A 43 3.69 -0.71 11.80
CA HIS A 43 4.62 -1.51 10.99
C HIS A 43 5.93 -0.77 10.63
N ALA A 44 6.16 0.43 11.16
CA ALA A 44 7.36 1.20 10.83
C ALA A 44 8.66 0.47 11.20
N ASP A 45 8.68 -0.17 12.37
CA ASP A 45 9.89 -0.80 12.92
C ASP A 45 10.36 -2.01 12.10
N VAL A 46 9.43 -2.77 11.50
CA VAL A 46 9.81 -3.93 10.69
C VAL A 46 10.50 -3.50 9.39
N PHE A 47 10.11 -2.38 8.80
CA PHE A 47 10.77 -1.85 7.61
C PHE A 47 12.10 -1.18 7.93
N ARG A 48 12.21 -0.53 9.10
CA ARG A 48 13.50 -0.02 9.59
C ARG A 48 14.51 -1.15 9.80
N THR A 49 14.06 -2.27 10.37
CA THR A 49 14.88 -3.48 10.55
C THR A 49 15.36 -4.05 9.21
N ASP A 50 14.54 -3.93 8.16
CA ASP A 50 14.87 -4.37 6.81
C ASP A 50 15.75 -3.37 6.03
N GLY A 51 16.19 -2.27 6.66
CA GLY A 51 17.11 -1.29 6.08
C GLY A 51 16.45 -0.14 5.30
N ALA A 52 15.13 0.01 5.40
CA ALA A 52 14.41 1.14 4.81
C ALA A 52 14.15 2.27 5.81
N GLU A 53 13.87 3.45 5.28
CA GLU A 53 13.42 4.63 6.03
C GLU A 53 11.87 4.68 6.02
N PRO A 54 11.18 4.50 7.17
CA PRO A 54 9.73 4.58 7.21
C PRO A 54 9.24 6.02 7.03
N VAL A 55 8.20 6.18 6.21
CA VAL A 55 7.39 7.39 6.07
C VAL A 55 5.99 7.05 6.57
N LEU A 56 5.50 7.77 7.56
CA LEU A 56 4.25 7.41 8.20
C LEU A 56 3.04 8.01 7.48
N TRP A 57 1.90 7.34 7.58
CA TRP A 57 0.61 7.94 7.28
C TRP A 57 0.40 9.14 8.23
N GLU A 58 0.24 10.34 7.67
CA GLU A 58 0.11 11.58 8.43
C GLU A 58 -1.28 12.18 8.24
N ARG A 59 -1.69 12.43 6.98
CA ARG A 59 -3.05 12.85 6.63
C ARG A 59 -3.95 11.65 6.48
N ALA A 60 -3.44 10.54 5.96
CA ALA A 60 -4.19 9.30 5.94
C ALA A 60 -4.40 8.83 7.39
N PRO A 61 -5.62 8.37 7.74
CA PRO A 61 -5.92 8.01 9.11
C PRO A 61 -5.17 6.73 9.48
N ASP A 62 -4.12 6.85 10.30
CA ASP A 62 -3.40 5.70 10.82
C ASP A 62 -4.32 4.83 11.70
N PHE A 63 -4.10 3.52 11.69
CA PHE A 63 -4.99 2.57 12.36
C PHE A 63 -4.25 1.32 12.84
N ASP A 64 -4.80 0.69 13.88
CA ASP A 64 -4.44 -0.66 14.30
C ASP A 64 -5.35 -1.66 13.57
N GLU A 65 -4.78 -2.62 12.84
CA GLU A 65 -5.53 -3.66 12.14
C GLU A 65 -6.34 -4.54 13.10
N ASN A 66 -5.98 -4.60 14.39
CA ASN A 66 -6.68 -5.35 15.43
C ASN A 66 -7.87 -4.57 16.04
N ASP A 67 -7.99 -3.26 15.78
CA ASP A 67 -9.10 -2.41 16.23
C ASP A 67 -9.49 -1.37 15.18
N LEU A 68 -9.79 -1.84 13.96
CA LEU A 68 -10.28 -1.00 12.88
C LEU A 68 -11.49 -0.11 13.26
N PRO A 69 -12.47 -0.56 14.08
CA PRO A 69 -13.60 0.28 14.47
C PRO A 69 -13.26 1.50 15.33
N ALA A 70 -12.05 1.60 15.89
CA ALA A 70 -11.57 2.82 16.55
C ALA A 70 -11.37 3.96 15.54
N THR A 71 -10.75 3.66 14.39
CA THR A 71 -10.49 4.63 13.32
C THR A 71 -11.63 4.72 12.30
N PHE A 72 -12.32 3.59 12.05
CA PHE A 72 -13.41 3.47 11.07
C PHE A 72 -14.71 3.02 11.76
N PRO A 73 -15.47 3.92 12.41
CA PRO A 73 -16.63 3.56 13.23
C PRO A 73 -17.75 2.82 12.50
N ARG A 74 -17.85 2.96 11.17
CA ARG A 74 -18.87 2.29 10.34
C ARG A 74 -18.72 0.76 10.33
N LEU A 75 -17.57 0.23 10.74
CA LEU A 75 -17.33 -1.21 10.88
C LEU A 75 -18.02 -1.80 12.13
N ARG A 76 -18.41 -0.98 13.10
CA ARG A 76 -19.04 -1.47 14.34
C ARG A 76 -20.33 -2.23 14.02
N GLY A 77 -20.39 -3.48 14.48
CA GLY A 77 -21.57 -4.33 14.33
C GLY A 77 -21.86 -4.78 12.89
N ARG A 78 -20.96 -4.53 11.92
CA ARG A 78 -21.09 -5.06 10.56
C ARG A 78 -20.51 -6.46 10.50
N LYS A 79 -21.10 -7.31 9.64
CA LYS A 79 -20.69 -8.71 9.42
C LYS A 79 -20.91 -9.10 7.96
N GLY A 80 -20.20 -10.14 7.52
CA GLY A 80 -20.40 -10.74 6.21
C GLY A 80 -20.20 -9.76 5.04
N PRO A 81 -21.00 -9.84 3.96
CA PRO A 81 -20.83 -9.00 2.78
C PRO A 81 -20.89 -7.49 3.02
N LEU A 82 -21.72 -7.05 3.98
CA LEU A 82 -21.81 -5.62 4.33
C LEU A 82 -20.51 -5.11 4.96
N GLN A 83 -19.85 -5.92 5.79
CA GLN A 83 -18.54 -5.58 6.34
C GLN A 83 -17.51 -5.43 5.21
N MET A 84 -17.53 -6.32 4.21
CA MET A 84 -16.60 -6.25 3.08
C MET A 84 -16.76 -4.93 2.28
N ILE A 85 -17.99 -4.52 2.01
CA ILE A 85 -18.26 -3.27 1.29
C ILE A 85 -17.73 -2.07 2.08
N VAL A 86 -17.98 -2.02 3.39
CA VAL A 86 -17.48 -0.92 4.24
C VAL A 86 -15.95 -0.98 4.35
N ASN A 87 -15.34 -2.17 4.42
CA ASN A 87 -13.88 -2.32 4.38
C ASN A 87 -13.31 -1.70 3.10
N VAL A 88 -13.84 -2.07 1.92
CA VAL A 88 -13.40 -1.54 0.63
C VAL A 88 -13.51 -0.01 0.60
N GLU A 89 -14.66 0.50 1.01
CA GLU A 89 -14.93 1.94 0.97
C GLU A 89 -14.03 2.71 1.95
N ASP A 90 -14.07 2.37 3.23
CA ASP A 90 -13.48 3.20 4.28
C ASP A 90 -11.97 3.04 4.38
N LEU A 91 -11.44 1.82 4.20
CA LEU A 91 -10.03 1.53 4.47
C LEU A 91 -9.16 1.81 3.23
N PHE A 92 -9.70 1.66 2.03
CA PHE A 92 -8.93 1.77 0.79
C PHE A 92 -9.34 2.98 -0.07
N VAL A 93 -10.63 3.12 -0.39
CA VAL A 93 -11.10 4.21 -1.28
C VAL A 93 -11.00 5.56 -0.59
N ARG A 94 -11.57 5.70 0.61
CA ARG A 94 -11.64 6.98 1.33
C ARG A 94 -10.29 7.45 1.88
N THR A 95 -9.35 6.54 2.12
CA THR A 95 -7.99 6.90 2.53
C THR A 95 -7.11 7.32 1.36
N GLY A 96 -7.44 6.96 0.12
CA GLY A 96 -6.61 7.19 -1.07
C GLY A 96 -6.26 8.67 -1.32
N ALA A 97 -7.20 9.60 -1.12
CA ALA A 97 -6.93 11.03 -1.32
C ALA A 97 -5.89 11.56 -0.31
N ALA A 98 -5.98 11.12 0.94
CA ALA A 98 -5.07 11.53 1.99
C ALA A 98 -3.69 10.88 1.82
N GLN A 99 -3.64 9.59 1.47
CA GLN A 99 -2.40 8.90 1.11
C GLN A 99 -1.67 9.58 -0.06
N CYS A 100 -2.42 10.01 -1.08
CA CYS A 100 -1.87 10.74 -2.22
C CYS A 100 -1.25 12.09 -1.79
N ALA A 101 -1.90 12.81 -0.88
CA ALA A 101 -1.38 14.06 -0.35
C ALA A 101 -0.09 13.85 0.47
N ASP A 102 -0.06 12.83 1.33
CA ASP A 102 1.14 12.46 2.11
C ASP A 102 2.31 12.12 1.20
N LEU A 103 2.07 11.27 0.20
CA LEU A 103 3.10 10.88 -0.77
C LEU A 103 3.57 12.07 -1.62
N THR A 104 2.66 12.91 -2.11
CA THR A 104 3.05 14.10 -2.89
C THR A 104 3.94 15.02 -2.06
N ALA A 105 3.58 15.27 -0.79
CA ALA A 105 4.41 16.06 0.11
C ALA A 105 5.78 15.41 0.38
N SER A 106 5.82 14.09 0.54
CA SER A 106 7.08 13.34 0.69
C SER A 106 7.94 13.39 -0.57
N PHE A 107 7.34 13.45 -1.76
CA PHE A 107 8.06 13.60 -3.04
C PHE A 107 8.66 14.99 -3.16
N ASP A 108 7.88 16.03 -2.85
CA ASP A 108 8.33 17.42 -2.90
C ASP A 108 9.52 17.67 -1.96
N ALA A 109 9.51 17.02 -0.79
CA ALA A 109 10.62 17.10 0.17
C ALA A 109 11.86 16.33 -0.28
N ARG A 110 11.67 15.13 -0.85
CA ARG A 110 12.76 14.30 -1.38
C ARG A 110 12.19 13.43 -2.51
N PRO A 111 12.51 13.74 -3.77
CA PRO A 111 12.03 12.96 -4.92
C PRO A 111 12.50 11.50 -4.88
N TRP A 112 11.75 10.64 -5.55
CA TRP A 112 12.11 9.25 -5.81
C TRP A 112 12.09 8.97 -7.32
N ASP A 113 12.82 7.94 -7.75
CA ASP A 113 12.90 7.54 -9.15
C ASP A 113 11.78 6.58 -9.55
N VAL A 114 11.29 5.78 -8.59
CA VAL A 114 10.22 4.79 -8.81
C VAL A 114 9.35 4.65 -7.57
N LEU A 115 8.04 4.50 -7.80
CA LEU A 115 7.06 4.18 -6.77
C LEU A 115 6.57 2.73 -6.94
N VAL A 116 6.78 1.90 -5.93
CA VAL A 116 6.33 0.51 -5.89
C VAL A 116 5.21 0.39 -4.87
N ALA A 117 3.98 0.21 -5.33
CA ALA A 117 2.82 0.20 -4.46
C ALA A 117 2.25 -1.21 -4.32
N ASP A 118 1.79 -1.58 -3.12
CA ASP A 118 0.81 -2.65 -3.04
C ASP A 118 -0.47 -2.22 -3.77
N GLY A 119 -1.16 -3.17 -4.42
CA GLY A 119 -2.30 -2.86 -5.29
C GLY A 119 -3.53 -2.21 -4.62
N LEU A 120 -3.62 -2.21 -3.29
CA LEU A 120 -4.69 -1.54 -2.54
C LEU A 120 -4.26 -0.20 -1.93
N SER A 121 -2.99 0.20 -2.05
CA SER A 121 -2.51 1.55 -1.76
C SER A 121 -2.93 2.53 -2.86
N LEU A 122 -4.24 2.75 -3.01
CA LEU A 122 -4.82 3.54 -4.11
C LEU A 122 -4.26 4.96 -4.20
N GLY A 123 -3.94 5.58 -3.06
CA GLY A 123 -3.34 6.91 -3.04
C GLY A 123 -1.95 6.97 -3.65
N ALA A 124 -1.18 5.89 -3.57
CA ALA A 124 0.12 5.81 -4.22
C ALA A 124 0.00 5.82 -5.74
N HIS A 125 -1.01 5.14 -6.27
CA HIS A 125 -1.29 5.19 -7.70
C HIS A 125 -1.61 6.61 -8.16
N LEU A 126 -2.44 7.35 -7.41
CA LEU A 126 -2.74 8.75 -7.69
C LEU A 126 -1.52 9.67 -7.57
N ALA A 127 -0.65 9.42 -6.57
CA ALA A 127 0.58 10.18 -6.38
C ALA A 127 1.54 10.02 -7.57
N ALA A 128 1.70 8.79 -8.08
CA ALA A 128 2.55 8.53 -9.25
C ALA A 128 2.12 9.34 -10.49
N GLU A 129 0.81 9.47 -10.73
CA GLU A 129 0.28 10.29 -11.83
C GLU A 129 0.61 11.77 -11.62
N LYS A 130 0.46 12.27 -10.38
CA LYS A 130 0.75 13.67 -10.04
C LYS A 130 2.25 14.02 -10.16
N THR A 131 3.12 13.10 -9.76
CA THR A 131 4.57 13.31 -9.76
C THR A 131 5.23 12.93 -11.08
N GLY A 132 4.50 12.28 -12.00
CA GLY A 132 5.04 11.76 -13.26
C GLY A 132 6.06 10.62 -13.06
N THR A 133 6.02 9.95 -11.92
CA THR A 133 7.00 8.90 -11.57
C THR A 133 6.63 7.56 -12.20
N PRO A 134 7.60 6.78 -12.73
CA PRO A 134 7.42 5.36 -12.98
C PRO A 134 6.79 4.62 -11.79
N ARG A 135 5.77 3.80 -12.08
CA ARG A 135 4.98 3.06 -11.09
C ARG A 135 5.04 1.56 -11.34
N VAL A 136 5.22 0.78 -10.27
CA VAL A 136 5.07 -0.67 -10.26
C VAL A 136 4.03 -1.06 -9.21
N THR A 137 3.15 -2.00 -9.54
CA THR A 137 2.15 -2.54 -8.61
C THR A 137 2.51 -3.97 -8.22
N VAL A 138 2.56 -4.25 -6.92
CA VAL A 138 2.68 -5.60 -6.37
C VAL A 138 1.29 -6.09 -5.97
N ALA A 139 0.81 -7.12 -6.67
CA ALA A 139 -0.49 -7.72 -6.39
C ALA A 139 -0.41 -8.67 -5.18
N LEU A 140 -0.95 -8.22 -4.04
CA LEU A 140 -0.99 -9.02 -2.80
C LEU A 140 -2.34 -9.71 -2.58
N VAL A 141 -3.34 -9.27 -3.31
CA VAL A 141 -4.67 -9.89 -3.42
C VAL A 141 -4.91 -10.29 -4.87
N PRO A 142 -5.83 -11.25 -5.16
CA PRO A 142 -6.19 -11.58 -6.52
C PRO A 142 -6.57 -10.33 -7.33
N LEU A 143 -5.99 -10.22 -8.53
CA LEU A 143 -6.26 -9.08 -9.41
C LEU A 143 -7.75 -9.08 -9.78
N ALA A 144 -8.44 -7.99 -9.46
CA ALA A 144 -9.83 -7.75 -9.88
C ALA A 144 -9.93 -7.21 -11.31
N THR A 145 -8.89 -7.39 -12.13
CA THR A 145 -8.89 -7.01 -13.53
C THR A 145 -9.54 -8.13 -14.36
N PRO A 146 -10.55 -7.82 -15.20
CA PRO A 146 -11.10 -8.79 -16.12
C PRO A 146 -9.99 -9.38 -16.99
N SER A 147 -9.92 -10.71 -17.10
CA SER A 147 -9.06 -11.37 -18.08
C SER A 147 -9.85 -12.48 -18.79
N PRO A 148 -9.55 -12.75 -20.08
CA PRO A 148 -10.13 -13.89 -20.77
C PRO A 148 -9.85 -15.20 -19.99
N GLY A 149 -10.91 -15.91 -19.62
CA GLY A 149 -10.82 -17.18 -18.88
C GLY A 149 -10.72 -17.06 -17.35
N ALA A 150 -10.62 -15.85 -16.79
CA ALA A 150 -10.69 -15.69 -15.34
C ALA A 150 -12.15 -15.76 -14.84
N PRO A 151 -12.42 -16.50 -13.74
CA PRO A 151 -13.70 -16.41 -13.06
C PRO A 151 -13.90 -15.00 -12.48
N PRO A 152 -15.16 -14.55 -12.29
CA PRO A 152 -15.40 -13.26 -11.66
C PRO A 152 -14.71 -13.16 -10.30
N PRO A 153 -13.99 -12.05 -10.02
CA PRO A 153 -13.22 -11.92 -8.80
C PRO A 153 -14.13 -11.98 -7.57
N GLY A 154 -13.64 -12.61 -6.50
CA GLY A 154 -14.31 -12.64 -5.20
C GLY A 154 -15.44 -13.68 -5.06
N LEU A 155 -15.83 -14.40 -6.11
CA LEU A 155 -16.87 -15.44 -6.03
C LEU A 155 -16.35 -16.84 -5.67
N GLY A 156 -15.03 -17.04 -5.63
CA GLY A 156 -14.43 -18.34 -5.31
C GLY A 156 -14.74 -19.45 -6.33
N LEU A 157 -15.16 -19.08 -7.54
CA LEU A 157 -15.45 -20.02 -8.62
C LEU A 157 -14.14 -20.54 -9.24
N GLN A 158 -14.15 -21.80 -9.68
CA GLN A 158 -13.04 -22.36 -10.44
C GLN A 158 -13.03 -21.81 -11.88
N PRO A 159 -11.86 -21.68 -12.53
CA PRO A 159 -11.78 -21.45 -13.96
C PRO A 159 -12.54 -22.54 -14.74
N ALA A 160 -13.18 -22.17 -15.84
CA ALA A 160 -13.86 -23.09 -16.74
C ALA A 160 -12.87 -23.86 -17.63
#